data_AF-A0A958Q5E6-F1
#
_entry.id   AF-A0A958Q5E6-F1
#
_cell.length_a   1.000
_cell.length_b   1.000
_cell.length_c   1.000
_cell.angle_alpha   90.00
_cell.angle_beta   90.00
_cell.angle_gamma   90.00
#
_symmetry.space_group_name_H-M   'P 1'
#
loop_
_entity.id
_entity.type
_entity.pdbx_description
1 polymer ?
#
loop_
_entity_poly.entity_id
_entity_poly.type
_entity_poly.pdbx_seq_one_letter_code
_entity_poly.pdbx_strand_id
1 'polypeptide(L)'
;PLFLRWVVSPPMSEQGRREIFSRREKYEGKAREVIQRLGWTVAHVPAAGATMVCRTQDGDGPALAHLFPGNNILEVRTPGEKGEGSPPNYAAIDPDYEWKSMPPSWIDAFYLVGQLGAFESGAVRQEELDSYQRALRDHGKIIIQDSFGTLEERVEEFRSRGFRILYAGPAHHSYGRFAESESGEYVLVGEKVARESGVTIEETNRRSVEPKFLQTKWFIEEGTGEHQQVLVSPDAHDTVAHFSHLGTRYVVVKSGYPRPMLAHDGVSGYVMEPVSAILNDSNDASPDTVSRTILEKRAHVPSGDILSIEPASQVFSLPRDDTETVRTQLVEITSDRGIEEEVREGYSHLSTSGTVRAISVQEALNASVMGGAWSARLEPTLFSLLERDDRSPGVWPGAAVSLAVQERLPLNTVSVDRLLSLAPEQHFRECDPPEIPFREFAISDFIERNSEGDELARVSLESAFPHHSLHMSPKRVAWLPVVRMKNGDGKEELYVGVEVRHLGPVQEKTGNSLLATAPFFLLPKGLSLEEENTYLKKKAAIDFEIDVIQQVPLGAQYAPRPNALRDVLYPELVEVTVESASRSSLHWMPLDELFERRKDMLDLQLQILAGRASWALGRLRRV
;
A
#
# COMPACT_ATOMS: atom_id res chain seq x y z
N PRO A 1 -22.28 -23.29 15.05
CA PRO A 1 -21.47 -22.28 14.34
C PRO A 1 -21.20 -21.07 15.25
N LEU A 2 -19.94 -20.85 15.62
CA LEU A 2 -19.52 -19.64 16.33
C LEU A 2 -19.60 -18.46 15.35
N PHE A 3 -20.48 -17.50 15.62
CA PHE A 3 -20.52 -16.24 14.90
C PHE A 3 -19.70 -15.22 15.69
N LEU A 4 -18.50 -14.91 15.21
CA LEU A 4 -17.71 -13.79 15.71
C LEU A 4 -18.12 -12.55 14.93
N ARG A 5 -18.76 -11.60 15.62
CA ARG A 5 -19.00 -10.25 15.09
C ARG A 5 -17.82 -9.38 15.52
N TRP A 6 -17.10 -8.82 14.56
CA TRP A 6 -16.03 -7.88 14.84
C TRP A 6 -16.62 -6.47 14.85
N VAL A 7 -16.41 -5.73 15.92
CA VAL A 7 -16.66 -4.28 15.97
C VAL A 7 -15.32 -3.63 16.21
N VAL A 8 -14.70 -3.13 15.14
CA VAL A 8 -13.48 -2.33 15.27
C VAL A 8 -13.92 -0.92 15.68
N SER A 9 -13.61 -0.52 16.91
CA SER A 9 -13.83 0.86 17.33
C SER A 9 -12.92 1.77 16.52
N PRO A 10 -13.44 2.85 15.94
CA PRO A 10 -12.62 3.78 15.17
C PRO A 10 -11.63 4.54 16.06
N PRO A 11 -10.56 5.14 15.49
CA PRO A 11 -9.74 6.10 16.20
C PRO A 11 -10.64 7.26 16.66
N MET A 12 -10.66 7.49 17.97
CA MET A 12 -11.39 8.62 18.55
C MET A 12 -10.65 9.92 18.26
N SER A 13 -11.41 10.97 17.95
CA SER A 13 -10.88 12.33 17.84
C SER A 13 -10.23 12.76 19.15
N GLU A 14 -9.28 13.70 19.10
CA GLU A 14 -8.62 14.21 20.31
C GLU A 14 -9.64 14.75 21.33
N GLN A 15 -10.72 15.37 20.85
CA GLN A 15 -11.84 15.83 21.66
C GLN A 15 -12.61 14.65 22.30
N GLY A 16 -12.88 13.59 21.54
CA GLY A 16 -13.51 12.37 22.06
C GLY A 16 -12.65 11.68 23.13
N ARG A 17 -11.33 11.62 22.93
CA ARG A 17 -10.39 11.11 23.92
C ARG A 17 -10.44 11.94 25.20
N ARG A 18 -10.28 13.27 25.10
CA ARG A 18 -10.30 14.19 26.26
C ARG A 18 -11.59 14.05 27.08
N GLU A 19 -12.74 13.90 26.43
CA GLU A 19 -14.02 13.83 27.11
C GLU A 19 -14.31 12.44 27.71
N ILE A 20 -13.81 11.36 27.10
CA ILE A 20 -13.83 10.03 27.73
C ILE A 20 -12.89 9.99 28.94
N PHE A 21 -11.72 10.62 28.86
CA PHE A 21 -10.80 10.73 29.98
C PHE A 21 -11.35 11.60 31.12
N SER A 22 -12.09 12.68 30.83
CA SER A 22 -12.77 13.50 31.86
C SER A 22 -13.87 12.70 32.59
N ARG A 23 -14.58 11.83 31.85
CA ARG A 23 -15.58 10.92 32.41
C ARG A 23 -14.95 9.77 33.19
N ARG A 24 -13.76 9.31 32.81
CA ARG A 24 -13.03 8.24 33.50
C ARG A 24 -12.76 8.58 34.96
N GLU A 25 -12.33 9.80 35.29
CA GLU A 25 -12.17 10.24 36.69
C GLU A 25 -13.47 10.13 37.50
N LYS A 26 -14.62 10.43 36.86
CA LYS A 26 -15.94 10.34 37.48
C LYS A 26 -16.37 8.89 37.74
N TYR A 27 -15.94 7.94 36.90
CA TYR A 27 -16.34 6.54 36.99
C TYR A 27 -15.33 5.63 37.71
N GLU A 28 -14.05 6.01 37.82
CA GLU A 28 -13.06 5.29 38.63
C GLU A 28 -13.44 5.28 40.12
N GLY A 29 -14.13 6.32 40.61
CA GLY A 29 -14.71 6.35 41.95
C GLY A 29 -15.81 5.29 42.16
N LYS A 30 -16.76 5.16 41.21
CA LYS A 30 -17.83 4.15 41.25
C LYS A 30 -17.30 2.73 41.01
N ALA A 31 -16.30 2.56 40.15
CA ALA A 31 -15.69 1.27 39.87
C ALA A 31 -14.98 0.69 41.09
N ARG A 32 -14.30 1.51 41.90
CA ARG A 32 -13.70 1.09 43.19
C ARG A 32 -14.73 0.58 44.19
N GLU A 33 -15.91 1.21 44.24
CA GLU A 33 -17.02 0.80 45.12
C GLU A 33 -17.62 -0.56 44.71
N VAL A 34 -17.73 -0.81 43.39
CA VAL A 34 -18.19 -2.09 42.84
C VAL A 34 -17.15 -3.20 43.01
N ILE A 35 -15.86 -2.89 42.83
CA ILE A 35 -14.75 -3.83 43.02
C ILE A 35 -14.62 -4.25 44.49
N GLN A 36 -14.85 -3.34 45.45
CA GLN A 36 -14.89 -3.68 46.88
C GLN A 36 -16.04 -4.61 47.27
N ARG A 37 -17.14 -4.63 46.51
CA ARG A 37 -18.31 -5.49 46.78
C ARG A 37 -18.21 -6.92 46.22
N LEU A 38 -17.29 -7.19 45.30
CA LEU A 38 -17.25 -8.45 44.54
C LEU A 38 -16.00 -9.32 44.79
N GLY A 39 -15.29 -9.09 45.89
CA GLY A 39 -13.89 -9.48 46.05
C GLY A 39 -13.51 -10.94 45.74
N TRP A 40 -12.88 -11.18 44.57
CA TRP A 40 -11.97 -12.31 44.23
C TRP A 40 -10.89 -11.82 43.23
N THR A 41 -9.77 -12.54 43.18
CA THR A 41 -8.38 -12.17 42.81
C THR A 41 -8.11 -11.78 41.35
N VAL A 42 -7.36 -10.69 41.11
CA VAL A 42 -6.73 -10.34 39.82
C VAL A 42 -5.23 -10.17 40.03
N ALA A 43 -4.43 -11.01 39.39
CA ALA A 43 -3.00 -10.80 39.24
C ALA A 43 -2.69 -10.63 37.74
N HIS A 44 -2.01 -9.53 37.42
CA HIS A 44 -1.43 -9.12 36.13
C HIS A 44 -2.32 -8.25 35.24
N VAL A 45 -2.16 -6.93 35.44
CA VAL A 45 -2.65 -5.86 34.55
C VAL A 45 -1.41 -5.16 33.99
N PRO A 46 -1.10 -5.22 32.68
CA PRO A 46 -0.12 -4.33 32.07
C PRO A 46 -0.74 -2.95 31.86
N ALA A 47 0.05 -1.91 32.12
CA ALA A 47 -0.32 -0.52 31.93
C ALA A 47 -0.33 -0.14 30.43
N ALA A 48 -1.46 -0.34 29.77
CA ALA A 48 -1.82 0.32 28.52
C ALA A 48 -3.36 0.44 28.46
N GLY A 49 -3.88 1.51 27.88
CA GLY A 49 -5.28 1.92 27.96
C GLY A 49 -6.32 0.86 27.56
N ALA A 50 -7.50 0.99 28.19
CA ALA A 50 -8.73 0.21 28.11
C ALA A 50 -8.78 -1.15 28.86
N THR A 51 -9.65 -1.22 29.86
CA THR A 51 -9.98 -2.43 30.63
C THR A 51 -10.93 -3.33 29.83
N MET A 52 -10.59 -4.61 29.70
CA MET A 52 -11.43 -5.65 29.10
C MET A 52 -12.14 -6.47 30.20
N VAL A 53 -13.45 -6.69 30.09
CA VAL A 53 -14.17 -7.66 30.93
C VAL A 53 -14.54 -8.87 30.06
N CYS A 54 -13.89 -10.01 30.30
CA CYS A 54 -14.22 -11.28 29.65
C CYS A 54 -15.14 -12.12 30.54
N ARG A 55 -16.15 -12.74 29.93
CA ARG A 55 -16.79 -13.94 30.48
C ARG A 55 -17.02 -14.93 29.35
N THR A 56 -16.36 -16.07 29.42
CA THR A 56 -16.65 -17.24 28.59
C THR A 56 -17.35 -18.28 29.48
N GLN A 57 -18.25 -19.09 28.92
CA GLN A 57 -18.80 -20.23 29.67
C GLN A 57 -17.80 -21.40 29.76
N ASP A 58 -16.82 -21.48 28.84
CA ASP A 58 -15.91 -22.62 28.71
C ASP A 58 -14.42 -22.24 28.70
N GLY A 59 -13.90 -21.59 29.75
CA GLY A 59 -12.48 -21.67 30.14
C GLY A 59 -11.39 -20.99 29.27
N ASP A 60 -11.62 -20.65 28.00
CA ASP A 60 -10.54 -20.22 27.07
C ASP A 60 -10.27 -18.71 27.02
N GLY A 61 -10.81 -17.93 27.97
CA GLY A 61 -10.62 -16.47 28.05
C GLY A 61 -9.15 -15.99 28.02
N PRO A 62 -8.19 -16.67 28.68
CA PRO A 62 -6.78 -16.28 28.65
C PRO A 62 -6.09 -16.48 27.29
N ALA A 63 -6.52 -17.44 26.48
CA ALA A 63 -5.91 -17.72 25.17
C ALA A 63 -6.22 -16.64 24.13
N LEU A 64 -7.42 -16.05 24.21
CA LEU A 64 -7.85 -14.99 23.30
C LEU A 64 -7.24 -13.61 23.63
N ALA A 65 -6.93 -13.36 24.91
CA ALA A 65 -6.32 -12.10 25.35
C ALA A 65 -4.87 -11.93 24.83
N HIS A 66 -4.15 -13.03 24.59
CA HIS A 66 -2.79 -12.98 24.05
C HIS A 66 -2.71 -12.69 22.54
N LEU A 67 -3.82 -12.83 21.81
CA LEU A 67 -3.85 -12.62 20.35
C LEU A 67 -3.98 -11.13 19.97
N PHE A 68 -4.33 -10.25 20.91
CA PHE A 68 -4.67 -8.85 20.60
C PHE A 68 -4.14 -7.85 21.64
N PRO A 69 -2.86 -7.45 21.60
CA PRO A 69 -2.40 -6.28 22.35
C PRO A 69 -2.86 -4.98 21.66
N GLY A 70 -3.74 -4.19 22.29
CA GLY A 70 -4.17 -2.87 21.80
C GLY A 70 -5.60 -2.46 22.17
N ASN A 71 -6.02 -1.26 21.76
CA ASN A 71 -7.31 -0.60 22.05
C ASN A 71 -8.56 -1.26 21.40
N ASN A 72 -8.68 -2.59 21.42
CA ASN A 72 -9.80 -3.31 20.82
C ASN A 72 -10.80 -3.73 21.90
N ILE A 73 -12.08 -3.40 21.71
CA ILE A 73 -13.18 -3.95 22.52
C ILE A 73 -13.81 -5.10 21.71
N LEU A 74 -13.80 -6.31 22.27
CA LEU A 74 -14.44 -7.48 21.67
C LEU A 74 -15.85 -7.65 22.26
N GLU A 75 -16.91 -7.65 21.43
CA GLU A 75 -18.23 -8.15 21.81
C GLU A 75 -18.53 -9.44 21.03
N VAL A 76 -18.62 -10.57 21.74
CA VAL A 76 -19.02 -11.86 21.15
C VAL A 76 -20.49 -12.10 21.49
N ARG A 77 -21.33 -12.33 20.48
CA ARG A 77 -22.69 -12.85 20.67
C ARG A 77 -22.89 -14.14 19.92
N THR A 78 -23.29 -15.19 20.63
CA THR A 78 -23.77 -16.44 20.04
C THR A 78 -25.25 -16.35 19.67
N PRO A 79 -25.68 -16.87 18.51
CA PRO A 79 -27.09 -16.96 18.20
C PRO A 79 -27.72 -18.19 18.86
N GLY A 80 -28.60 -17.93 19.82
CA GLY A 80 -29.76 -18.75 20.13
C GLY A 80 -29.54 -20.00 21.00
N GLU A 81 -29.89 -19.87 22.28
CA GLU A 81 -30.84 -20.79 22.90
C GLU A 81 -31.92 -19.96 23.62
N LYS A 82 -33.18 -20.23 23.32
CA LYS A 82 -34.32 -19.78 24.13
C LYS A 82 -34.30 -20.53 25.45
N GLY A 83 -33.42 -20.14 26.36
CA GLY A 83 -33.42 -20.57 27.75
C GLY A 83 -33.94 -19.46 28.64
N GLU A 84 -35.03 -19.72 29.37
CA GLU A 84 -35.59 -18.82 30.37
C GLU A 84 -34.55 -18.43 31.42
N GLY A 85 -34.13 -17.16 31.39
CA GLY A 85 -33.15 -16.61 32.32
C GLY A 85 -32.61 -15.29 31.80
N SER A 86 -33.41 -14.22 31.92
CA SER A 86 -32.94 -12.87 31.59
C SER A 86 -31.65 -12.52 32.36
N PRO A 87 -30.63 -11.92 31.72
CA PRO A 87 -29.48 -11.36 32.43
C PRO A 87 -29.91 -10.18 33.31
N PRO A 88 -29.11 -9.78 34.33
CA PRO A 88 -29.44 -8.67 35.20
C PRO A 88 -29.56 -7.39 34.37
N ASN A 89 -30.73 -6.77 34.46
CA ASN A 89 -31.02 -5.49 33.83
C ASN A 89 -30.14 -4.42 34.50
N TYR A 90 -29.13 -3.90 33.80
CA TYR A 90 -28.27 -2.82 34.32
C TYR A 90 -29.05 -1.52 34.61
N ALA A 91 -30.29 -1.38 34.13
CA ALA A 91 -31.21 -0.33 34.56
C ALA A 91 -31.61 -0.43 36.05
N ALA A 92 -31.35 -1.57 36.72
CA ALA A 92 -31.57 -1.72 38.16
C ALA A 92 -30.46 -1.10 39.03
N ILE A 93 -29.33 -0.67 38.44
CA ILE A 93 -28.16 -0.14 39.16
C ILE A 93 -28.07 1.38 39.09
N ASP A 94 -28.60 2.02 38.04
CA ASP A 94 -28.69 3.48 37.92
C ASP A 94 -29.90 3.84 37.02
N PRO A 95 -31.04 4.26 37.60
CA PRO A 95 -32.26 4.57 36.84
C PRO A 95 -32.11 5.76 35.89
N ASP A 96 -31.04 6.57 36.05
CA ASP A 96 -30.77 7.76 35.23
C ASP A 96 -29.78 7.49 34.09
N TYR A 97 -29.38 6.23 33.87
CA TYR A 97 -28.45 5.87 32.80
C TYR A 97 -29.15 5.85 31.42
N GLU A 98 -29.18 7.00 30.75
CA GLU A 98 -29.50 7.07 29.32
C GLU A 98 -28.32 6.54 28.49
N TRP A 99 -28.57 5.50 27.68
CA TRP A 99 -27.68 5.16 26.57
C TRP A 99 -27.64 6.33 25.60
N LYS A 100 -26.60 7.15 25.67
CA LYS A 100 -26.33 8.19 24.67
C LYS A 100 -25.33 7.65 23.66
N SER A 101 -25.75 7.62 22.40
CA SER A 101 -24.85 7.42 21.27
C SER A 101 -23.65 8.36 21.41
N MET A 102 -22.44 7.86 21.09
CA MET A 102 -21.27 8.75 21.04
C MET A 102 -21.55 9.88 20.05
N PRO A 103 -21.24 11.15 20.40
CA PRO A 103 -21.39 12.26 19.47
C PRO A 103 -20.56 11.99 18.21
N PRO A 104 -21.12 12.19 16.99
CA PRO A 104 -20.39 11.96 15.74
C PRO A 104 -19.05 12.69 15.65
N SER A 105 -18.92 13.85 16.28
CA SER A 105 -17.68 14.64 16.36
C SER A 105 -16.51 13.97 17.10
N TRP A 106 -16.73 12.79 17.69
CA TRP A 106 -15.73 12.07 18.48
C TRP A 106 -15.02 10.95 17.69
N ILE A 107 -15.29 10.82 16.38
CA ILE A 107 -14.89 9.67 15.56
C ILE A 107 -14.19 10.16 14.27
N ASP A 108 -12.95 9.70 14.01
CA ASP A 108 -12.14 10.20 12.87
C ASP A 108 -12.20 9.32 11.60
N ALA A 109 -12.62 8.05 11.68
CA ALA A 109 -12.74 7.12 10.54
C ALA A 109 -13.73 6.00 10.83
N PHE A 110 -14.15 5.20 9.84
CA PHE A 110 -14.89 3.96 10.06
C PHE A 110 -14.33 2.84 9.17
N TYR A 111 -14.15 1.64 9.73
CA TYR A 111 -13.84 0.42 8.98
C TYR A 111 -15.01 -0.55 9.11
N LEU A 112 -15.58 -1.00 8.00
CA LEU A 112 -16.65 -1.99 8.00
C LEU A 112 -16.16 -3.25 7.25
N VAL A 113 -15.71 -4.26 8.01
CA VAL A 113 -15.43 -5.60 7.47
C VAL A 113 -16.56 -6.51 7.93
N GLY A 114 -17.38 -6.98 7.01
CA GLY A 114 -18.48 -7.88 7.34
C GLY A 114 -18.75 -8.89 6.23
N GLN A 115 -18.74 -10.18 6.57
CA GLN A 115 -19.50 -11.18 5.81
C GLN A 115 -20.99 -10.99 6.16
N LEU A 116 -21.80 -10.58 5.17
CA LEU A 116 -23.23 -10.28 5.30
C LEU A 116 -24.13 -11.55 5.48
N GLY A 117 -23.63 -12.63 6.08
CA GLY A 117 -24.45 -13.82 6.35
C GLY A 117 -25.55 -13.64 7.42
N ALA A 118 -25.53 -12.53 8.18
CA ALA A 118 -26.48 -12.30 9.28
C ALA A 118 -27.78 -11.58 8.87
N PHE A 119 -27.89 -11.12 7.62
CA PHE A 119 -28.98 -10.26 7.14
C PHE A 119 -30.31 -10.99 6.95
N GLU A 120 -30.28 -12.31 6.80
CA GLU A 120 -31.50 -13.13 6.66
C GLU A 120 -32.26 -13.33 8.00
N SER A 121 -31.66 -12.99 9.15
CA SER A 121 -32.25 -13.25 10.46
C SER A 121 -33.15 -12.15 11.02
N GLY A 122 -33.31 -11.01 10.33
CA GLY A 122 -34.18 -9.91 10.77
C GLY A 122 -33.75 -9.21 12.07
N ALA A 123 -32.48 -9.33 12.46
CA ALA A 123 -31.98 -8.95 13.78
C ALA A 123 -31.53 -7.48 13.94
N VAL A 124 -31.66 -6.64 12.91
CA VAL A 124 -31.28 -5.20 12.97
C VAL A 124 -32.50 -4.35 12.63
N ARG A 125 -32.84 -3.40 13.50
CA ARG A 125 -33.97 -2.49 13.27
C ARG A 125 -33.59 -1.45 12.21
N GLN A 126 -34.51 -1.12 11.32
CA GLN A 126 -34.32 -0.14 10.24
C GLN A 126 -33.78 1.21 10.76
N GLU A 127 -34.20 1.63 11.96
CA GLU A 127 -33.75 2.88 12.59
C GLU A 127 -32.26 2.87 12.98
N GLU A 128 -31.71 1.71 13.38
CA GLU A 128 -30.27 1.55 13.64
C GLU A 128 -29.52 1.61 12.32
N LEU A 129 -30.05 0.99 11.26
CA LEU A 129 -29.51 1.05 9.91
C LEU A 129 -29.46 2.52 9.41
N ASP A 130 -30.52 3.28 9.59
CA ASP A 130 -30.62 4.68 9.20
C ASP A 130 -29.72 5.60 10.04
N SER A 131 -29.39 5.19 11.27
CA SER A 131 -28.44 5.88 12.16
C SER A 131 -26.99 5.61 11.73
N TYR A 132 -26.65 4.35 11.39
CA TYR A 132 -25.34 3.99 10.84
C TYR A 132 -25.12 4.62 9.47
N GLN A 133 -26.13 4.60 8.59
CA GLN A 133 -26.08 5.25 7.29
C GLN A 133 -26.00 6.78 7.39
N ARG A 134 -26.53 7.40 8.45
CA ARG A 134 -26.31 8.83 8.74
C ARG A 134 -24.88 9.09 9.22
N ALA A 135 -24.34 8.29 10.14
CA ALA A 135 -22.96 8.44 10.61
C ALA A 135 -21.92 8.24 9.48
N LEU A 136 -22.20 7.34 8.53
CA LEU A 136 -21.36 7.11 7.34
C LEU A 136 -21.43 8.25 6.30
N ARG A 137 -22.45 9.12 6.34
CA ARG A 137 -22.54 10.28 5.43
C ARG A 137 -21.54 11.38 5.78
N ASP A 138 -21.10 11.44 7.05
CA ASP A 138 -20.44 12.61 7.60
C ASP A 138 -18.91 12.44 7.79
N HIS A 139 -18.33 11.23 7.77
CA HIS A 139 -16.90 11.03 8.11
C HIS A 139 -16.16 9.89 7.36
N GLY A 140 -14.99 10.23 6.79
CA GLY A 140 -13.83 9.34 6.61
C GLY A 140 -13.81 8.34 5.43
N LYS A 141 -12.61 7.81 5.14
CA LYS A 141 -12.34 6.74 4.16
C LYS A 141 -13.04 5.45 4.58
N ILE A 142 -13.63 4.74 3.63
CA ILE A 142 -14.42 3.53 3.90
C ILE A 142 -13.86 2.35 3.10
N ILE A 143 -13.66 1.22 3.79
CA ILE A 143 -13.50 -0.09 3.17
C ILE A 143 -14.83 -0.83 3.33
N ILE A 144 -15.42 -1.28 2.22
CA ILE A 144 -16.63 -2.11 2.22
C ILE A 144 -16.35 -3.40 1.46
N GLN A 145 -16.71 -4.51 2.10
CA GLN A 145 -16.85 -5.83 1.49
C GLN A 145 -18.36 -6.13 1.45
N ASP A 146 -18.91 -6.30 0.26
CA ASP A 146 -20.34 -6.53 0.03
C ASP A 146 -20.50 -7.60 -1.07
N SER A 147 -21.61 -8.33 -1.03
CA SER A 147 -21.92 -9.49 -1.89
C SER A 147 -23.16 -9.27 -2.77
N PHE A 148 -23.68 -8.04 -2.86
CA PHE A 148 -24.86 -7.71 -3.66
C PHE A 148 -24.54 -6.64 -4.73
N GLY A 149 -24.92 -6.90 -5.99
CA GLY A 149 -24.66 -6.03 -7.15
C GLY A 149 -23.32 -6.29 -7.83
N THR A 150 -23.17 -5.88 -9.09
CA THR A 150 -21.86 -5.98 -9.77
C THR A 150 -20.87 -4.96 -9.19
N LEU A 151 -19.57 -5.19 -9.36
CA LEU A 151 -18.55 -4.25 -8.92
C LEU A 151 -18.75 -2.86 -9.56
N GLU A 152 -19.14 -2.84 -10.84
CA GLU A 152 -19.41 -1.62 -11.61
C GLU A 152 -20.58 -0.83 -11.03
N GLU A 153 -21.70 -1.50 -10.71
CA GLU A 153 -22.88 -0.88 -10.10
C GLU A 153 -22.52 -0.19 -8.78
N ARG A 154 -21.63 -0.82 -8.01
CA ARG A 154 -21.21 -0.33 -6.70
C ARG A 154 -20.21 0.80 -6.81
N VAL A 155 -19.23 0.69 -7.69
CA VAL A 155 -18.33 1.80 -8.02
C VAL A 155 -19.15 3.04 -8.38
N GLU A 156 -20.19 2.89 -9.20
CA GLU A 156 -21.06 3.99 -9.60
C GLU A 156 -21.92 4.51 -8.45
N GLU A 157 -22.48 3.63 -7.63
CA GLU A 157 -23.20 4.01 -6.41
C GLU A 157 -22.33 4.88 -5.49
N PHE A 158 -21.08 4.49 -5.24
CA PHE A 158 -20.17 5.24 -4.38
C PHE A 158 -19.76 6.58 -5.01
N ARG A 159 -19.52 6.62 -6.32
CA ARG A 159 -19.25 7.89 -7.03
C ARG A 159 -20.41 8.87 -6.92
N SER A 160 -21.64 8.41 -7.13
CA SER A 160 -22.86 9.23 -6.96
C SER A 160 -23.02 9.79 -5.55
N ARG A 161 -22.41 9.12 -4.57
CA ARG A 161 -22.37 9.53 -3.17
C ARG A 161 -21.18 10.43 -2.84
N GLY A 162 -20.35 10.83 -3.79
CA GLY A 162 -19.20 11.71 -3.55
C GLY A 162 -17.95 10.98 -3.06
N PHE A 163 -17.71 9.75 -3.51
CA PHE A 163 -16.48 9.02 -3.22
C PHE A 163 -15.53 8.99 -4.41
N ARG A 164 -14.26 9.34 -4.17
CA ARG A 164 -13.14 8.99 -5.04
C ARG A 164 -12.79 7.53 -4.80
N ILE A 165 -12.94 6.70 -5.83
CA ILE A 165 -12.58 5.28 -5.74
C ILE A 165 -11.08 5.14 -5.96
N LEU A 166 -10.33 4.84 -4.90
CA LEU A 166 -8.87 4.67 -4.97
C LEU A 166 -8.51 3.27 -5.49
N TYR A 167 -9.34 2.28 -5.16
CA TYR A 167 -9.22 0.92 -5.66
C TYR A 167 -10.59 0.22 -5.64
N ALA A 168 -10.84 -0.58 -6.67
CA ALA A 168 -11.98 -1.47 -6.77
C ALA A 168 -11.53 -2.76 -7.46
N GLY A 169 -11.73 -3.92 -6.82
CA GLY A 169 -11.33 -5.20 -7.40
C GLY A 169 -11.86 -6.40 -6.60
N PRO A 170 -11.73 -7.64 -7.11
CA PRO A 170 -12.22 -8.85 -6.44
C PRO A 170 -11.54 -9.08 -5.07
N ALA A 171 -12.29 -9.64 -4.11
CA ALA A 171 -11.85 -9.81 -2.73
C ALA A 171 -11.04 -11.10 -2.47
N HIS A 172 -11.31 -12.17 -3.21
CA HIS A 172 -10.62 -13.45 -2.98
C HIS A 172 -9.15 -13.37 -3.38
N HIS A 173 -8.28 -13.76 -2.42
CA HIS A 173 -6.82 -13.76 -2.49
C HIS A 173 -6.16 -12.36 -2.60
N SER A 174 -6.84 -11.38 -2.00
CA SER A 174 -6.26 -10.26 -1.24
C SER A 174 -5.19 -9.44 -1.93
N TYR A 175 -5.61 -8.73 -2.99
CA TYR A 175 -4.83 -7.73 -3.71
C TYR A 175 -3.83 -8.36 -4.70
N GLY A 176 -4.28 -8.54 -5.94
CA GLY A 176 -3.48 -9.13 -7.03
C GLY A 176 -4.32 -9.28 -8.30
N ARG A 177 -3.67 -9.71 -9.38
CA ARG A 177 -4.26 -9.88 -10.71
C ARG A 177 -5.23 -11.07 -10.70
N PHE A 178 -6.54 -10.86 -10.54
CA PHE A 178 -7.50 -11.96 -10.64
C PHE A 178 -8.78 -11.56 -11.37
N ALA A 179 -9.36 -12.55 -12.05
CA ALA A 179 -10.64 -12.46 -12.77
C ALA A 179 -11.82 -12.25 -11.81
N GLU A 180 -12.95 -11.85 -12.37
CA GLU A 180 -14.25 -11.80 -11.67
C GLU A 180 -14.43 -13.06 -10.82
N SER A 181 -14.65 -12.87 -9.51
CA SER A 181 -14.90 -14.02 -8.65
C SER A 181 -16.30 -14.56 -8.94
N GLU A 182 -16.44 -15.88 -9.06
CA GLU A 182 -17.76 -16.55 -9.07
C GLU A 182 -18.55 -16.28 -7.76
N SER A 183 -17.86 -15.87 -6.69
CA SER A 183 -18.45 -15.57 -5.38
C SER A 183 -19.11 -14.19 -5.27
N GLY A 184 -18.85 -13.28 -6.21
CA GLY A 184 -19.32 -11.89 -6.16
C GLY A 184 -18.63 -10.99 -5.10
N GLU A 185 -17.61 -11.46 -4.38
CA GLU A 185 -16.93 -10.65 -3.36
C GLU A 185 -15.90 -9.67 -3.98
N TYR A 186 -15.96 -8.39 -3.58
CA TYR A 186 -15.03 -7.34 -3.99
C TYR A 186 -14.57 -6.46 -2.81
N VAL A 187 -13.42 -5.79 -2.98
CA VAL A 187 -12.90 -4.76 -2.08
C VAL A 187 -12.99 -3.41 -2.77
N LEU A 188 -13.63 -2.46 -2.09
CA LEU A 188 -13.65 -1.05 -2.47
C LEU A 188 -12.88 -0.23 -1.44
N VAL A 189 -11.95 0.60 -1.91
CA VAL A 189 -11.26 1.61 -1.12
C VAL A 189 -11.66 2.98 -1.65
N GLY A 190 -12.42 3.73 -0.85
CA GLY A 190 -12.93 5.04 -1.23
C GLY A 190 -12.45 6.16 -0.30
N GLU A 191 -12.20 7.33 -0.87
CA GLU A 191 -12.04 8.60 -0.15
C GLU A 191 -13.30 9.44 -0.33
N LYS A 192 -13.99 9.74 0.77
CA LYS A 192 -15.15 10.62 0.79
C LYS A 192 -14.70 12.07 0.59
N VAL A 193 -15.34 12.79 -0.33
CA VAL A 193 -15.06 14.20 -0.62
C VAL A 193 -16.34 15.03 -0.63
N ALA A 194 -16.18 16.36 -0.69
CA ALA A 194 -17.30 17.28 -0.86
C ALA A 194 -17.98 17.05 -2.23
N ARG A 195 -19.26 17.40 -2.36
CA ARG A 195 -20.05 17.07 -3.57
C ARG A 195 -19.52 17.75 -4.83
N GLU A 196 -19.01 18.95 -4.66
CA GLU A 196 -18.39 19.79 -5.69
C GLU A 196 -16.98 19.32 -6.06
N SER A 197 -16.38 18.41 -5.29
CA SER A 197 -15.05 17.89 -5.58
C SER A 197 -15.08 16.84 -6.69
N GLY A 198 -13.99 16.77 -7.46
CA GLY A 198 -13.82 15.72 -8.45
C GLY A 198 -13.80 14.33 -7.83
N VAL A 199 -14.56 13.39 -8.39
CA VAL A 199 -14.67 11.99 -7.97
C VAL A 199 -14.19 11.01 -9.05
N THR A 200 -14.17 11.45 -10.31
CA THR A 200 -13.66 10.66 -11.45
C THR A 200 -12.80 11.51 -12.37
N ILE A 201 -11.87 10.84 -13.04
CA ILE A 201 -11.10 11.38 -14.14
C ILE A 201 -11.29 10.41 -15.31
N GLU A 202 -11.69 10.92 -16.47
CA GLU A 202 -11.99 10.11 -17.64
C GLU A 202 -11.05 10.49 -18.78
N GLU A 203 -10.43 9.48 -19.40
CA GLU A 203 -9.67 9.68 -20.62
C GLU A 203 -10.60 9.75 -21.84
N THR A 204 -10.37 10.75 -22.67
CA THR A 204 -11.05 10.96 -23.94
C THR A 204 -10.03 11.35 -25.03
N ASN A 205 -10.45 11.25 -26.30
CA ASN A 205 -9.71 11.77 -27.45
C ASN A 205 -8.23 11.34 -27.57
N ARG A 206 -7.91 10.06 -27.28
CA ARG A 206 -6.55 9.55 -27.48
C ARG A 206 -6.15 9.64 -28.95
N ARG A 207 -5.02 10.28 -29.23
CA ARG A 207 -4.44 10.41 -30.56
C ARG A 207 -2.94 10.13 -30.55
N SER A 208 -2.49 9.32 -31.51
CA SER A 208 -1.05 9.09 -31.74
C SER A 208 -0.38 10.39 -32.21
N VAL A 209 0.78 10.70 -31.65
CA VAL A 209 1.56 11.90 -31.96
C VAL A 209 3.06 11.63 -31.91
N GLU A 210 3.84 12.50 -32.55
CA GLU A 210 5.26 12.62 -32.23
C GLU A 210 5.41 13.28 -30.85
N PRO A 211 6.24 12.72 -29.95
CA PRO A 211 6.36 13.24 -28.59
C PRO A 211 7.03 14.62 -28.58
N LYS A 212 6.48 15.54 -27.80
CA LYS A 212 7.02 16.89 -27.58
C LYS A 212 7.59 17.06 -26.18
N PHE A 213 7.08 16.30 -25.22
CA PHE A 213 7.45 16.41 -23.81
C PHE A 213 8.33 15.24 -23.37
N LEU A 214 7.91 14.01 -23.66
CA LEU A 214 8.66 12.79 -23.35
C LEU A 214 9.81 12.64 -24.34
N GLN A 215 11.02 12.63 -23.81
CA GLN A 215 12.21 12.37 -24.62
C GLN A 215 12.55 10.89 -24.59
N THR A 216 13.09 10.39 -25.70
CA THR A 216 13.56 9.00 -25.78
C THR A 216 15.00 8.91 -26.23
N LYS A 217 15.68 7.89 -25.70
CA LYS A 217 16.97 7.40 -26.19
C LYS A 217 16.83 5.93 -26.57
N TRP A 218 17.72 5.51 -27.45
CA TRP A 218 17.78 4.15 -27.96
C TRP A 218 19.15 3.58 -27.69
N PHE A 219 19.19 2.41 -27.07
CA PHE A 219 20.43 1.70 -26.79
C PHE A 219 20.42 0.34 -27.47
N ILE A 220 21.59 -0.14 -27.87
CA ILE A 220 21.81 -1.52 -28.28
C ILE A 220 22.78 -2.17 -27.29
N GLU A 221 22.44 -3.36 -26.81
CA GLU A 221 23.31 -4.17 -25.96
C GLU A 221 24.41 -4.84 -26.80
N GLU A 222 25.67 -4.58 -26.44
CA GLU A 222 26.86 -5.17 -27.01
C GLU A 222 26.95 -6.64 -26.58
N GLY A 223 26.80 -7.55 -27.53
CA GLY A 223 26.85 -8.99 -27.30
C GLY A 223 25.56 -9.70 -27.69
N THR A 224 24.41 -9.18 -27.27
CA THR A 224 23.09 -9.74 -27.64
C THR A 224 22.49 -9.05 -28.87
N GLY A 225 22.83 -7.78 -29.10
CA GLY A 225 22.20 -6.96 -30.14
C GLY A 225 20.77 -6.51 -29.80
N GLU A 226 20.32 -6.70 -28.56
CA GLU A 226 18.98 -6.28 -28.14
C GLU A 226 18.86 -4.77 -28.11
N HIS A 227 17.77 -4.25 -28.70
CA HIS A 227 17.44 -2.83 -28.67
C HIS A 227 16.59 -2.49 -27.44
N GLN A 228 16.95 -1.40 -26.76
CA GLN A 228 16.20 -0.84 -25.64
C GLN A 228 15.74 0.57 -25.96
N GLN A 229 14.42 0.79 -25.89
CA GLN A 229 13.85 2.13 -25.90
C GLN A 229 13.72 2.64 -24.47
N VAL A 230 14.29 3.80 -24.20
CA VAL A 230 14.38 4.37 -22.85
C VAL A 230 13.74 5.76 -22.84
N LEU A 231 12.85 6.00 -21.89
CA LEU A 231 12.37 7.34 -21.58
C LEU A 231 13.45 8.10 -20.82
N VAL A 232 13.74 9.33 -21.25
CA VAL A 232 14.64 10.23 -20.54
C VAL A 232 13.81 11.13 -19.65
N SER A 233 13.96 10.94 -18.34
CA SER A 233 13.23 11.70 -17.34
C SER A 233 14.17 12.49 -16.43
N PRO A 234 13.72 13.66 -15.94
CA PRO A 234 14.43 14.35 -14.87
C PRO A 234 14.37 13.51 -13.58
N ASP A 235 15.37 13.68 -12.73
CA ASP A 235 15.40 13.05 -11.42
C ASP A 235 14.32 13.66 -10.51
N ALA A 236 13.80 12.85 -9.60
CA ALA A 236 12.84 13.28 -8.60
C ALA A 236 13.46 13.34 -7.20
N HIS A 237 12.92 14.24 -6.39
CA HIS A 237 13.29 14.41 -4.99
C HIS A 237 12.05 14.29 -4.12
N ASP A 238 11.98 13.19 -3.36
CA ASP A 238 10.91 12.91 -2.43
C ASP A 238 11.32 13.39 -1.03
N THR A 239 10.45 14.14 -0.36
CA THR A 239 10.66 14.60 1.01
C THR A 239 9.56 14.04 1.91
N VAL A 240 9.94 13.11 2.78
CA VAL A 240 9.02 12.45 3.71
C VAL A 240 9.22 13.05 5.08
N ALA A 241 8.41 14.07 5.39
CA ALA A 241 8.40 14.64 6.73
C ALA A 241 7.72 13.71 7.72
N HIS A 242 8.25 13.59 8.93
CA HIS A 242 7.74 12.71 9.97
C HIS A 242 7.87 13.32 11.36
N PHE A 243 7.01 12.89 12.27
CA PHE A 243 7.05 13.26 13.69
C PHE A 243 6.47 12.15 14.55
N SER A 244 6.69 12.22 15.86
CA SER A 244 6.09 11.30 16.82
C SER A 244 5.10 12.04 17.70
N HIS A 245 3.90 11.49 17.86
CA HIS A 245 2.89 12.02 18.77
C HIS A 245 2.26 10.87 19.56
N LEU A 246 2.26 10.99 20.90
CA LEU A 246 1.75 9.98 21.82
C LEU A 246 2.28 8.55 21.56
N GLY A 247 3.55 8.46 21.17
CA GLY A 247 4.17 7.17 20.87
C GLY A 247 3.66 6.54 19.58
N THR A 248 3.09 7.30 18.63
CA THR A 248 2.80 6.88 17.26
C THR A 248 3.64 7.70 16.30
N ARG A 249 4.20 7.06 15.26
CA ARG A 249 4.95 7.74 14.21
C ARG A 249 3.99 8.14 13.09
N TYR A 250 4.04 9.41 12.71
CA TYR A 250 3.26 9.99 11.63
C TYR A 250 4.18 10.43 10.51
N VAL A 251 3.68 10.34 9.28
CA VAL A 251 4.29 10.90 8.08
C VAL A 251 3.35 11.90 7.43
N VAL A 252 3.94 12.92 6.82
CA VAL A 252 3.23 13.92 6.03
C VAL A 252 3.19 13.45 4.59
N VAL A 253 1.99 13.24 4.07
CA VAL A 253 1.75 12.73 2.72
C VAL A 253 0.84 13.68 1.96
N LYS A 254 0.91 13.62 0.63
CA LYS A 254 -0.05 14.25 -0.25
C LYS A 254 -1.17 13.25 -0.54
N SER A 255 -2.40 13.55 -0.17
CA SER A 255 -3.61 12.73 -0.41
C SER A 255 -4.52 13.40 -1.43
N GLY A 256 -5.31 12.61 -2.15
CA GLY A 256 -6.28 13.13 -3.10
C GLY A 256 -5.63 13.91 -4.25
N TYR A 257 -4.37 13.65 -4.58
CA TYR A 257 -3.72 14.29 -5.71
C TYR A 257 -4.11 13.60 -7.02
N PRO A 258 -4.56 14.33 -8.05
CA PRO A 258 -4.93 13.70 -9.29
C PRO A 258 -3.70 13.33 -10.14
N ARG A 259 -3.65 12.06 -10.54
CA ARG A 259 -2.74 11.47 -11.53
C ARG A 259 -3.61 10.90 -12.67
N PRO A 260 -3.97 11.72 -13.67
CA PRO A 260 -4.93 11.30 -14.70
C PRO A 260 -4.55 10.02 -15.45
N MET A 261 -3.24 9.77 -15.62
CA MET A 261 -2.73 8.57 -16.28
C MET A 261 -3.03 7.26 -15.55
N LEU A 262 -3.38 7.33 -14.26
CA LEU A 262 -3.79 6.18 -13.46
C LEU A 262 -5.30 5.94 -13.49
N ALA A 263 -6.08 6.88 -14.04
CA ALA A 263 -7.51 6.71 -14.12
C ALA A 263 -7.87 5.61 -15.12
N HIS A 264 -8.62 4.61 -14.64
CA HIS A 264 -9.12 3.49 -15.43
C HIS A 264 -10.31 2.83 -14.70
N ASP A 265 -10.85 1.75 -15.28
CA ASP A 265 -11.96 1.01 -14.68
C ASP A 265 -11.60 0.54 -13.26
N GLY A 266 -12.35 1.03 -12.27
CA GLY A 266 -12.13 0.76 -10.85
C GLY A 266 -11.17 1.70 -10.10
N VAL A 267 -10.56 2.69 -10.77
CA VAL A 267 -9.63 3.65 -10.14
C VAL A 267 -9.89 5.06 -10.66
N SER A 268 -10.18 5.98 -9.74
CA SER A 268 -10.55 7.37 -10.03
C SER A 268 -9.39 8.26 -10.50
N GLY A 269 -8.14 7.79 -10.39
CA GLY A 269 -6.94 8.55 -10.72
C GLY A 269 -6.44 9.46 -9.59
N TYR A 270 -7.05 9.45 -8.40
CA TYR A 270 -6.54 10.16 -7.23
C TYR A 270 -5.63 9.25 -6.40
N VAL A 271 -4.52 9.78 -5.91
CA VAL A 271 -3.51 8.98 -5.18
C VAL A 271 -3.07 9.63 -3.88
N MET A 272 -2.53 8.77 -3.02
CA MET A 272 -1.62 9.15 -1.95
C MET A 272 -0.17 8.98 -2.43
N GLU A 273 0.66 10.00 -2.21
CA GLU A 273 2.07 10.04 -2.65
C GLU A 273 2.94 10.86 -1.68
N PRO A 274 4.28 10.71 -1.71
CA PRO A 274 5.16 11.57 -0.91
C PRO A 274 5.11 13.02 -1.41
N VAL A 275 5.46 13.96 -0.53
CA VAL A 275 5.64 15.36 -0.93
C VAL A 275 6.94 15.45 -1.75
N SER A 276 6.80 15.54 -3.06
CA SER A 276 7.91 15.42 -4.01
C SER A 276 8.11 16.69 -4.81
N ALA A 277 9.26 16.81 -5.49
CA ALA A 277 9.49 17.76 -6.59
C ALA A 277 10.37 17.14 -7.68
N ILE A 278 10.26 17.68 -8.89
CA ILE A 278 11.19 17.38 -9.98
C ILE A 278 12.43 18.26 -9.81
N LEU A 279 13.61 17.67 -9.88
CA LEU A 279 14.88 18.39 -9.90
C LEU A 279 15.11 18.88 -11.34
N ASN A 280 14.94 20.18 -11.57
CA ASN A 280 15.37 20.78 -12.83
C ASN A 280 16.89 21.00 -12.79
N ASP A 281 17.54 21.02 -13.95
CA ASP A 281 19.01 21.11 -14.15
C ASP A 281 19.71 22.35 -13.52
N SER A 282 19.01 23.22 -12.79
CA SER A 282 19.61 24.30 -11.98
C SER A 282 20.12 23.73 -10.64
N ASN A 283 21.30 23.12 -10.71
CA ASN A 283 21.85 22.09 -9.81
C ASN A 283 22.68 22.60 -8.60
N ASP A 284 22.47 23.81 -8.10
CA ASP A 284 23.33 24.35 -7.02
C ASP A 284 22.73 24.24 -5.61
N ALA A 285 21.49 23.77 -5.47
CA ALA A 285 20.86 23.61 -4.15
C ALA A 285 21.23 22.25 -3.54
N SER A 286 21.71 22.25 -2.30
CA SER A 286 21.92 21.02 -1.53
C SER A 286 20.59 20.24 -1.37
N PRO A 287 20.62 18.90 -1.24
CA PRO A 287 19.43 18.09 -0.95
C PRO A 287 18.60 18.63 0.22
N ASP A 288 19.26 19.12 1.27
CA ASP A 288 18.62 19.75 2.43
C ASP A 288 17.86 21.02 2.04
N THR A 289 18.48 21.91 1.26
CA THR A 289 17.85 23.14 0.77
C THR A 289 16.61 22.81 -0.06
N VAL A 290 16.70 21.79 -0.90
CA VAL A 290 15.57 21.31 -1.71
C VAL A 290 14.45 20.80 -0.81
N SER A 291 14.74 19.93 0.17
CA SER A 291 13.73 19.40 1.10
C SER A 291 13.06 20.49 1.93
N ARG A 292 13.81 21.47 2.46
CA ARG A 292 13.23 22.62 3.17
C ARG A 292 12.29 23.42 2.28
N THR A 293 12.70 23.67 1.04
CA THR A 293 11.90 24.40 0.05
C THR A 293 10.61 23.64 -0.32
N ILE A 294 10.71 22.33 -0.51
CA ILE A 294 9.57 21.47 -0.80
C ILE A 294 8.56 21.51 0.34
N LEU A 295 9.03 21.32 1.57
CA LEU A 295 8.17 21.30 2.75
C LEU A 295 7.49 22.64 3.01
N GLU A 296 8.22 23.75 2.89
CA GLU A 296 7.65 25.09 3.08
C GLU A 296 6.62 25.42 2.01
N LYS A 297 6.90 25.11 0.73
CA LYS A 297 6.03 25.48 -0.39
C LYS A 297 4.84 24.56 -0.58
N ARG A 298 5.02 23.25 -0.32
CA ARG A 298 4.03 22.22 -0.67
C ARG A 298 3.32 21.63 0.54
N ALA A 299 3.95 21.64 1.72
CA ALA A 299 3.41 21.06 2.95
C ALA A 299 3.21 22.08 4.08
N HIS A 300 3.48 23.37 3.82
CA HIS A 300 3.34 24.45 4.79
C HIS A 300 4.13 24.25 6.08
N VAL A 301 5.17 23.43 6.05
CA VAL A 301 6.07 23.21 7.19
C VAL A 301 7.16 24.28 7.15
N PRO A 302 7.19 25.24 8.11
CA PRO A 302 8.21 26.26 8.17
C PRO A 302 9.60 25.65 8.40
N SER A 303 10.64 26.28 7.85
CA SER A 303 12.02 25.82 8.05
C SER A 303 12.44 25.73 9.53
N GLY A 304 11.82 26.55 10.42
CA GLY A 304 12.06 26.52 11.86
C GLY A 304 11.46 25.30 12.59
N ASP A 305 10.54 24.58 11.96
CA ASP A 305 9.93 23.37 12.50
C ASP A 305 10.69 22.10 12.08
N ILE A 306 11.72 22.22 11.26
CA ILE A 306 12.53 21.09 10.81
C ILE A 306 13.68 20.84 11.80
N LEU A 307 13.66 19.67 12.42
CA LEU A 307 14.64 19.22 13.41
C LEU A 307 15.87 18.59 12.76
N SER A 308 15.67 17.72 11.78
CA SER A 308 16.75 17.01 11.07
C SER A 308 16.34 16.67 9.64
N ILE A 309 17.33 16.53 8.77
CA ILE A 309 17.17 16.03 7.40
C ILE A 309 18.22 14.95 7.21
N GLU A 310 17.80 13.76 6.78
CA GLU A 310 18.70 12.64 6.53
C GLU A 310 18.38 11.93 5.21
N PRO A 311 19.41 11.49 4.45
CA PRO A 311 19.19 10.66 3.27
C PRO A 311 18.53 9.33 3.65
N ALA A 312 17.49 8.95 2.91
CA ALA A 312 16.73 7.73 3.16
C ALA A 312 17.06 6.64 2.14
N SER A 313 16.94 6.96 0.85
CA SER A 313 17.18 6.04 -0.26
C SER A 313 17.45 6.79 -1.56
N GLN A 314 18.08 6.09 -2.51
CA GLN A 314 18.13 6.48 -3.91
C GLN A 314 17.80 5.26 -4.76
N VAL A 315 16.81 5.39 -5.65
CA VAL A 315 16.34 4.27 -6.47
C VAL A 315 16.08 4.68 -7.91
N PHE A 316 16.20 3.74 -8.82
CA PHE A 316 15.54 3.79 -10.11
C PHE A 316 14.10 3.30 -9.93
N SER A 317 13.14 4.08 -10.40
CA SER A 317 11.73 3.72 -10.31
C SER A 317 11.35 2.58 -11.24
N LEU A 318 11.94 2.55 -12.45
CA LEU A 318 11.70 1.54 -13.48
C LEU A 318 12.94 1.39 -14.37
N PRO A 319 14.02 0.77 -13.86
CA PRO A 319 15.39 0.87 -14.41
C PRO A 319 15.57 0.28 -15.81
N ARG A 320 14.59 -0.44 -16.35
CA ARG A 320 14.59 -0.95 -17.73
C ARG A 320 14.07 0.06 -18.74
N ASP A 321 13.12 0.90 -18.35
CA ASP A 321 12.31 1.70 -19.28
C ASP A 321 12.53 3.21 -19.14
N ASP A 322 13.11 3.66 -18.02
CA ASP A 322 13.21 5.07 -17.67
C ASP A 322 14.54 5.36 -16.96
N THR A 323 15.12 6.53 -17.23
CA THR A 323 16.32 7.03 -16.56
C THR A 323 16.03 7.73 -15.23
N GLU A 324 14.76 7.93 -14.83
CA GLU A 324 14.45 8.59 -13.56
C GLU A 324 15.13 7.90 -12.38
N THR A 325 15.93 8.69 -11.65
CA THR A 325 16.32 8.36 -10.29
C THR A 325 15.49 9.17 -9.30
N VAL A 326 15.09 8.53 -8.21
CA VAL A 326 14.36 9.16 -7.11
C VAL A 326 15.27 9.19 -5.90
N ARG A 327 15.56 10.38 -5.39
CA ARG A 327 16.25 10.56 -4.11
C ARG A 327 15.23 10.89 -3.04
N THR A 328 15.27 10.16 -1.93
CA THR A 328 14.36 10.36 -0.81
C THR A 328 15.12 10.92 0.39
N GLN A 329 14.58 11.98 0.99
CA GLN A 329 15.03 12.54 2.27
C GLN A 329 13.96 12.31 3.32
N LEU A 330 14.38 11.82 4.49
CA LEU A 330 13.57 11.79 5.70
C LEU A 330 13.78 13.11 6.44
N VAL A 331 12.69 13.77 6.83
CA VAL A 331 12.75 15.05 7.52
C VAL A 331 12.00 14.96 8.83
N GLU A 332 12.71 15.06 9.95
CA GLU A 332 12.07 15.12 11.25
C GLU A 332 11.55 16.54 11.50
N ILE A 333 10.29 16.66 11.93
CA ILE A 333 9.66 17.94 12.22
C ILE A 333 9.14 17.99 13.66
N THR A 334 9.02 19.19 14.22
CA THR A 334 8.51 19.46 15.57
C THR A 334 7.02 19.18 15.73
N SER A 335 6.26 19.36 14.65
CA SER A 335 4.82 19.58 14.69
C SER A 335 4.02 18.30 14.98
N ASP A 336 3.24 18.36 16.07
CA ASP A 336 2.05 17.56 16.35
C ASP A 336 0.75 18.21 15.81
N ARG A 337 0.87 19.39 15.19
CA ARG A 337 -0.28 20.12 14.65
C ARG A 337 -0.96 19.23 13.62
N GLY A 338 -2.28 19.18 13.64
CA GLY A 338 -3.09 18.48 12.65
C GLY A 338 -2.85 19.09 11.26
N ILE A 339 -1.76 18.69 10.61
CA ILE A 339 -1.43 19.03 9.24
C ILE A 339 -2.56 18.40 8.43
N GLU A 340 -3.48 19.24 7.98
CA GLU A 340 -4.45 18.98 6.93
C GLU A 340 -4.66 20.31 6.23
N GLU A 341 -3.85 20.54 5.20
CA GLU A 341 -3.86 21.78 4.44
C GLU A 341 -3.98 21.45 2.94
N GLU A 342 -4.72 22.26 2.19
CA GLU A 342 -4.72 22.15 0.74
C GLU A 342 -3.32 22.42 0.20
N VAL A 343 -2.91 21.63 -0.80
CA VAL A 343 -1.68 21.91 -1.53
C VAL A 343 -1.88 23.21 -2.30
N ARG A 344 -1.00 24.21 -2.10
CA ARG A 344 -1.10 25.55 -2.72
C ARG A 344 -1.44 25.51 -4.22
N GLU A 345 -2.22 26.49 -4.67
CA GLU A 345 -2.65 26.64 -6.07
C GLU A 345 -1.49 26.52 -7.08
N GLY A 346 -1.70 25.76 -8.17
CA GLY A 346 -0.84 25.76 -9.35
C GLY A 346 0.00 24.49 -9.62
N TYR A 347 -0.15 23.42 -8.85
CA TYR A 347 0.61 22.17 -9.08
C TYR A 347 -0.10 21.14 -9.96
N SER A 348 -1.42 21.09 -9.89
CA SER A 348 -2.26 20.28 -10.75
C SER A 348 -2.87 21.12 -11.86
N HIS A 349 -3.06 20.52 -13.03
CA HIS A 349 -3.85 21.10 -14.12
C HIS A 349 -5.36 20.77 -14.00
N LEU A 350 -5.76 20.15 -12.89
CA LEU A 350 -7.14 19.81 -12.55
C LEU A 350 -7.65 20.66 -11.38
N SER A 351 -8.92 20.51 -11.01
CA SER A 351 -9.63 21.36 -10.04
C SER A 351 -9.01 21.40 -8.64
N THR A 352 -8.21 20.38 -8.30
CA THR A 352 -7.52 20.28 -7.02
C THR A 352 -6.06 19.83 -7.19
N SER A 353 -5.21 20.25 -6.27
CA SER A 353 -3.85 19.74 -6.09
C SER A 353 -3.73 18.77 -4.91
N GLY A 354 -4.87 18.28 -4.40
CA GLY A 354 -4.94 17.41 -3.21
C GLY A 354 -4.68 18.16 -1.91
N THR A 355 -4.58 17.40 -0.83
CA THR A 355 -4.27 17.91 0.51
C THR A 355 -2.97 17.31 1.02
N VAL A 356 -2.22 18.07 1.79
CA VAL A 356 -1.14 17.54 2.61
C VAL A 356 -1.72 17.21 3.97
N ARG A 357 -1.53 15.96 4.41
CA ARG A 357 -2.01 15.51 5.70
C ARG A 357 -1.03 14.61 6.43
N ALA A 358 -1.10 14.63 7.76
CA ALA A 358 -0.45 13.62 8.58
C ALA A 358 -1.25 12.30 8.56
N ILE A 359 -0.55 11.17 8.49
CA ILE A 359 -1.11 9.83 8.60
C ILE A 359 -0.13 8.95 9.38
N SER A 360 -0.62 8.01 10.19
CA SER A 360 0.31 7.10 10.87
C SER A 360 1.05 6.24 9.85
N VAL A 361 2.30 5.88 10.16
CA VAL A 361 3.12 5.06 9.26
C VAL A 361 2.44 3.73 8.95
N GLN A 362 1.79 3.10 9.94
CA GLN A 362 1.05 1.85 9.75
C GLN A 362 -0.16 2.01 8.83
N GLU A 363 -0.96 3.07 8.99
CA GLU A 363 -2.10 3.33 8.10
C GLU A 363 -1.66 3.61 6.67
N ALA A 364 -0.58 4.38 6.49
CA ALA A 364 -0.02 4.65 5.17
C ALA A 364 0.48 3.35 4.51
N LEU A 365 1.14 2.48 5.26
CA LEU A 365 1.67 1.22 4.76
C LEU A 365 0.55 0.24 4.42
N ASN A 366 -0.47 0.14 5.28
CA ASN A 366 -1.70 -0.60 4.97
C ASN A 366 -2.36 -0.06 3.69
N ALA A 367 -2.47 1.26 3.54
CA ALA A 367 -3.05 1.85 2.33
C ALA A 367 -2.23 1.48 1.07
N SER A 368 -0.89 1.47 1.12
CA SER A 368 -0.05 1.01 0.00
C SER A 368 -0.30 -0.46 -0.37
N VAL A 369 -0.36 -1.35 0.62
CA VAL A 369 -0.58 -2.78 0.38
C VAL A 369 -2.02 -3.08 -0.05
N MET A 370 -2.99 -2.26 0.34
CA MET A 370 -4.40 -2.45 -0.04
C MET A 370 -4.80 -1.71 -1.33
N GLY A 371 -3.88 -0.98 -1.97
CA GLY A 371 -4.15 -0.25 -3.22
C GLY A 371 -4.74 1.15 -3.02
N GLY A 372 -4.82 1.63 -1.78
CA GLY A 372 -5.16 3.02 -1.45
C GLY A 372 -4.02 4.01 -1.72
N ALA A 373 -2.79 3.54 -1.94
CA ALA A 373 -1.65 4.37 -2.35
C ALA A 373 -0.95 3.76 -3.56
N TRP A 374 -1.23 4.31 -4.74
CA TRP A 374 -0.70 3.82 -6.02
C TRP A 374 0.73 4.25 -6.30
N SER A 375 1.27 5.23 -5.58
CA SER A 375 2.67 5.63 -5.73
C SER A 375 3.59 4.66 -5.00
N ALA A 376 4.40 3.94 -5.76
CA ALA A 376 5.37 2.97 -5.26
C ALA A 376 6.43 3.58 -4.30
N ARG A 377 6.69 4.89 -4.41
CA ARG A 377 7.87 5.54 -3.81
C ARG A 377 7.80 5.76 -2.30
N LEU A 378 6.58 5.83 -1.75
CA LEU A 378 6.40 6.07 -0.32
C LEU A 378 6.78 4.83 0.51
N GLU A 379 6.43 3.65 0.00
CA GLU A 379 6.39 2.41 0.77
C GLU A 379 7.74 1.98 1.37
N PRO A 380 8.88 2.00 0.64
CA PRO A 380 10.18 1.63 1.23
C PRO A 380 10.56 2.50 2.42
N THR A 381 10.21 3.79 2.36
CA THR A 381 10.50 4.76 3.43
C THR A 381 9.66 4.49 4.67
N LEU A 382 8.42 4.02 4.52
CA LEU A 382 7.57 3.63 5.65
C LEU A 382 8.17 2.44 6.41
N PHE A 383 8.67 1.43 5.70
CA PHE A 383 9.37 0.32 6.34
C PHE A 383 10.61 0.79 7.12
N SER A 384 11.39 1.73 6.56
CA SER A 384 12.58 2.28 7.23
C SER A 384 12.24 3.05 8.50
N LEU A 385 11.13 3.78 8.52
CA LEU A 385 10.65 4.46 9.73
C LEU A 385 10.22 3.48 10.82
N LEU A 386 9.53 2.39 10.45
CA LEU A 386 9.14 1.35 11.41
C LEU A 386 10.34 0.63 12.00
N GLU A 387 11.33 0.28 11.16
CA GLU A 387 12.56 -0.35 11.59
C GLU A 387 13.38 0.54 12.54
N ARG A 388 13.51 1.84 12.22
CA ARG A 388 14.21 2.81 13.08
C ARG A 388 13.58 2.92 14.46
N ASP A 389 12.26 2.74 14.55
CA ASP A 389 11.49 2.82 15.78
C ASP A 389 11.34 1.48 16.50
N ASP A 390 11.92 0.39 15.98
CA ASP A 390 11.70 -1.01 16.42
C ASP A 390 10.21 -1.35 16.53
N ARG A 391 9.44 -0.99 15.49
CA ARG A 391 8.00 -1.18 15.42
C ARG A 391 7.61 -2.21 14.39
N SER A 392 6.64 -3.02 14.75
CA SER A 392 5.97 -3.89 13.78
C SER A 392 5.06 -3.07 12.85
N PRO A 393 4.98 -3.42 11.55
CA PRO A 393 3.94 -2.91 10.65
C PRO A 393 2.52 -3.40 11.03
N GLY A 394 2.41 -4.38 11.92
CA GLY A 394 1.13 -4.96 12.36
C GLY A 394 0.82 -6.28 11.64
N VAL A 395 -0.45 -6.66 11.62
CA VAL A 395 -0.91 -7.87 10.92
C VAL A 395 -0.90 -7.62 9.41
N TRP A 396 -0.39 -8.56 8.63
CA TRP A 396 -0.44 -8.51 7.18
C TRP A 396 -1.91 -8.39 6.72
N PRO A 397 -2.28 -7.36 5.94
CA PRO A 397 -3.67 -7.13 5.54
C PRO A 397 -4.15 -8.09 4.45
N GLY A 398 -3.23 -8.80 3.78
CA GLY A 398 -3.55 -9.76 2.74
C GLY A 398 -3.79 -11.18 3.25
N ALA A 399 -3.94 -12.13 2.31
CA ALA A 399 -4.07 -13.55 2.62
C ALA A 399 -2.80 -14.05 3.32
N ALA A 400 -2.97 -14.96 4.27
CA ALA A 400 -1.84 -15.60 4.94
C ALA A 400 -0.97 -16.34 3.92
N VAL A 401 0.33 -16.09 3.97
CA VAL A 401 1.30 -16.71 3.06
C VAL A 401 1.90 -17.93 3.75
N SER A 402 1.74 -19.10 3.12
CA SER A 402 2.31 -20.36 3.61
C SER A 402 3.20 -20.98 2.55
N LEU A 403 4.50 -21.13 2.87
CA LEU A 403 5.51 -21.76 2.02
C LEU A 403 5.82 -23.17 2.52
N ALA A 404 6.01 -24.12 1.60
CA ALA A 404 6.42 -25.47 1.94
C ALA A 404 7.89 -25.49 2.36
N VAL A 405 8.19 -26.29 3.39
CA VAL A 405 9.56 -26.50 3.85
C VAL A 405 10.20 -27.59 3.01
N GLN A 406 11.32 -27.26 2.36
CA GLN A 406 12.03 -28.13 1.43
C GLN A 406 13.34 -28.64 2.04
N GLU A 407 13.82 -29.78 1.53
CA GLU A 407 15.11 -30.35 1.93
C GLU A 407 16.27 -29.46 1.47
N ARG A 408 17.35 -29.43 2.24
CA ARG A 408 18.48 -28.54 1.94
C ARG A 408 19.24 -29.03 0.72
N LEU A 409 19.36 -28.18 -0.29
CA LEU A 409 20.36 -28.31 -1.35
C LEU A 409 21.30 -27.10 -1.35
N PRO A 410 22.52 -27.22 -1.91
CA PRO A 410 23.39 -26.07 -2.13
C PRO A 410 22.72 -25.06 -3.06
N LEU A 411 22.59 -23.82 -2.60
CA LEU A 411 22.18 -22.69 -3.43
C LEU A 411 23.42 -21.85 -3.81
N ASN A 412 23.35 -21.15 -4.94
CA ASN A 412 24.29 -20.09 -5.26
C ASN A 412 24.03 -18.86 -4.38
N THR A 413 24.41 -18.95 -3.11
CA THR A 413 24.17 -17.89 -2.14
C THR A 413 25.15 -16.74 -2.32
N VAL A 414 24.64 -15.51 -2.33
CA VAL A 414 25.43 -14.28 -2.40
C VAL A 414 25.01 -13.34 -1.26
N SER A 415 25.95 -12.55 -0.75
CA SER A 415 25.61 -11.44 0.15
C SER A 415 25.28 -10.18 -0.63
N VAL A 416 24.57 -9.26 0.03
CA VAL A 416 24.30 -7.92 -0.51
C VAL A 416 25.61 -7.19 -0.80
N ASP A 417 26.59 -7.23 0.10
CA ASP A 417 27.89 -6.58 -0.14
C ASP A 417 28.60 -7.14 -1.36
N ARG A 418 28.47 -8.45 -1.62
CA ARG A 418 29.06 -9.07 -2.80
C ARG A 418 28.40 -8.57 -4.08
N LEU A 419 27.06 -8.45 -4.11
CA LEU A 419 26.34 -7.88 -5.25
C LEU A 419 26.70 -6.42 -5.50
N LEU A 420 26.78 -5.61 -4.46
CA LEU A 420 27.17 -4.20 -4.55
C LEU A 420 28.65 -4.02 -4.95
N SER A 421 29.49 -5.03 -4.71
CA SER A 421 30.92 -5.03 -5.06
C SER A 421 31.23 -5.55 -6.48
N LEU A 422 30.21 -5.93 -7.26
CA LEU A 422 30.42 -6.37 -8.63
C LEU A 422 31.14 -5.27 -9.42
N ALA A 423 32.10 -5.67 -10.26
CA ALA A 423 32.87 -4.73 -11.04
C ALA A 423 31.93 -3.95 -11.98
N PRO A 424 32.07 -2.63 -12.11
CA PRO A 424 31.30 -1.87 -13.08
C PRO A 424 31.54 -2.37 -14.50
N GLU A 425 30.47 -2.49 -15.27
CA GLU A 425 30.53 -2.92 -16.67
C GLU A 425 29.74 -1.96 -17.57
N GLN A 426 30.11 -1.88 -18.84
CA GLN A 426 29.39 -1.10 -19.86
C GLN A 426 29.10 -2.02 -21.03
N HIS A 427 27.82 -2.23 -21.29
CA HIS A 427 27.31 -3.15 -22.32
C HIS A 427 26.37 -2.44 -23.30
N PHE A 428 26.11 -1.15 -23.15
CA PHE A 428 25.18 -0.45 -24.02
C PHE A 428 25.85 0.67 -24.79
N ARG A 429 25.45 0.82 -26.06
CA ARG A 429 25.79 1.96 -26.90
C ARG A 429 24.53 2.62 -27.42
N GLU A 430 24.51 3.95 -27.46
CA GLU A 430 23.41 4.68 -28.10
C GLU A 430 23.34 4.34 -29.60
N CYS A 431 22.14 4.15 -30.13
CA CYS A 431 21.87 3.77 -31.50
C CYS A 431 20.68 4.53 -32.09
N ASP A 432 20.45 4.37 -33.39
CA ASP A 432 19.24 4.88 -34.03
C ASP A 432 18.01 4.02 -33.66
N PRO A 433 16.80 4.58 -33.71
CA PRO A 433 15.57 3.82 -33.49
C PRO A 433 15.40 2.68 -34.50
N PRO A 434 14.92 1.49 -34.07
CA PRO A 434 14.50 0.44 -34.98
C PRO A 434 13.21 0.83 -35.72
N GLU A 435 12.89 0.08 -36.78
CA GLU A 435 11.67 0.32 -37.59
C GLU A 435 10.38 0.22 -36.76
N ILE A 436 10.32 -0.75 -35.84
CA ILE A 436 9.19 -0.93 -34.93
C ILE A 436 9.67 -0.58 -33.51
N PRO A 437 9.21 0.53 -32.92
CA PRO A 437 9.57 0.89 -31.57
C PRO A 437 8.87 -0.01 -30.54
N PHE A 438 9.44 -0.13 -29.34
CA PHE A 438 8.79 -0.85 -28.24
C PHE A 438 7.57 -0.09 -27.70
N ARG A 439 7.63 1.25 -27.73
CA ARG A 439 6.60 2.17 -27.26
C ARG A 439 6.20 3.17 -28.33
N GLU A 440 4.91 3.47 -28.35
CA GLU A 440 4.30 4.57 -29.08
C GLU A 440 3.85 5.68 -28.13
N PHE A 441 3.71 6.89 -28.68
CA PHE A 441 3.33 8.09 -27.94
C PHE A 441 1.94 8.55 -28.34
N ALA A 442 1.15 8.96 -27.35
CA ALA A 442 -0.14 9.55 -27.59
C ALA A 442 -0.40 10.73 -26.66
N ILE A 443 -1.19 11.68 -27.15
CA ILE A 443 -1.83 12.70 -26.32
C ILE A 443 -3.27 12.28 -26.08
N SER A 444 -3.71 12.39 -24.84
CA SER A 444 -5.10 12.17 -24.44
C SER A 444 -5.62 13.34 -23.63
N ASP A 445 -6.92 13.61 -23.77
CA ASP A 445 -7.63 14.60 -22.95
C ASP A 445 -8.21 13.88 -21.73
N PHE A 446 -7.95 14.40 -20.54
CA PHE A 446 -8.48 13.91 -19.29
C PHE A 446 -9.49 14.91 -18.75
N ILE A 447 -10.69 14.43 -18.45
CA ILE A 447 -11.81 15.24 -17.96
C ILE A 447 -12.08 14.83 -16.52
N GLU A 448 -11.99 15.78 -15.60
CA GLU A 448 -12.38 15.59 -14.20
C GLU A 448 -13.86 15.90 -14.01
N ARG A 449 -14.59 15.03 -13.32
CA ARG A 449 -16.01 15.21 -13.02
C ARG A 449 -16.34 15.10 -11.53
N ASN A 450 -17.33 15.86 -11.10
CA ASN A 450 -17.93 15.76 -9.76
C ASN A 450 -18.96 14.60 -9.69
N SER A 451 -19.61 14.41 -8.52
CA SER A 451 -20.61 13.35 -8.34
C SER A 451 -21.92 13.55 -9.10
N GLU A 452 -22.15 14.74 -9.66
CA GLU A 452 -23.32 15.08 -10.49
C GLU A 452 -23.02 14.92 -11.99
N GLY A 453 -21.76 14.62 -12.35
CA GLY A 453 -21.29 14.45 -13.73
C GLY A 453 -20.79 15.74 -14.38
N ASP A 454 -20.77 16.88 -13.67
CA ASP A 454 -20.29 18.14 -14.20
C ASP A 454 -18.79 18.09 -14.45
N GLU A 455 -18.35 18.64 -15.58
CA GLU A 455 -16.92 18.83 -15.87
C GLU A 455 -16.35 19.96 -15.01
N LEU A 456 -15.39 19.61 -14.16
CA LEU A 456 -14.68 20.56 -13.29
C LEU A 456 -13.43 21.12 -13.97
N ALA A 457 -12.69 20.26 -14.67
CA ALA A 457 -11.46 20.62 -15.33
C ALA A 457 -11.12 19.64 -16.46
N ARG A 458 -10.25 20.08 -17.37
CA ARG A 458 -9.74 19.30 -18.48
C ARG A 458 -8.26 19.57 -18.71
N VAL A 459 -7.48 18.51 -18.93
CA VAL A 459 -6.06 18.60 -19.25
C VAL A 459 -5.70 17.64 -20.38
N SER A 460 -4.82 18.04 -21.29
CA SER A 460 -4.23 17.14 -22.28
C SER A 460 -2.83 16.71 -21.82
N LEU A 461 -2.57 15.41 -21.74
CA LEU A 461 -1.26 14.88 -21.33
C LEU A 461 -0.69 13.95 -22.40
N GLU A 462 0.62 14.03 -22.56
CA GLU A 462 1.40 13.09 -23.36
C GLU A 462 1.73 11.84 -22.54
N SER A 463 1.65 10.67 -23.16
CA SER A 463 1.88 9.39 -22.49
C SER A 463 2.47 8.34 -23.45
N ALA A 464 3.25 7.41 -22.90
CA ALA A 464 3.84 6.31 -23.65
C ALA A 464 3.14 4.98 -23.36
N PHE A 465 2.98 4.15 -24.39
CA PHE A 465 2.31 2.84 -24.33
C PHE A 465 3.13 1.79 -25.07
N PRO A 466 3.04 0.51 -24.71
CA PRO A 466 3.56 -0.55 -25.57
C PRO A 466 2.97 -0.44 -26.98
N HIS A 467 3.82 -0.53 -28.00
CA HIS A 467 3.43 -0.37 -29.39
C HIS A 467 2.34 -1.39 -29.77
N HIS A 468 1.31 -0.93 -30.49
CA HIS A 468 0.12 -1.72 -30.75
C HIS A 468 0.40 -3.06 -31.47
N SER A 469 1.39 -3.11 -32.36
CA SER A 469 1.78 -4.32 -33.11
C SER A 469 2.44 -5.40 -32.25
N LEU A 470 2.93 -5.06 -31.05
CA LEU A 470 3.60 -6.02 -30.17
C LEU A 470 2.62 -6.85 -29.34
N HIS A 471 1.32 -6.54 -29.38
CA HIS A 471 0.29 -7.21 -28.58
C HIS A 471 0.64 -7.27 -27.08
N MET A 472 1.31 -6.25 -26.53
CA MET A 472 1.72 -6.18 -25.11
C MET A 472 0.84 -5.25 -24.28
N SER A 473 0.52 -5.68 -23.06
CA SER A 473 -0.28 -4.94 -22.07
C SER A 473 0.61 -3.97 -21.26
N PRO A 474 0.08 -2.85 -20.74
CA PRO A 474 0.78 -2.07 -19.72
C PRO A 474 0.89 -2.80 -18.36
N LYS A 475 0.21 -3.94 -18.20
CA LYS A 475 0.30 -4.79 -17.00
C LYS A 475 1.66 -5.48 -16.94
N ARG A 476 2.25 -5.50 -15.75
CA ARG A 476 3.58 -6.04 -15.48
C ARG A 476 3.61 -6.81 -14.17
N VAL A 477 4.40 -7.88 -14.07
CA VAL A 477 4.55 -8.64 -12.82
C VAL A 477 5.97 -8.54 -12.33
N ALA A 478 6.14 -8.20 -11.05
CA ALA A 478 7.42 -8.22 -10.36
C ALA A 478 7.43 -9.39 -9.39
N TRP A 479 8.39 -10.29 -9.54
CA TRP A 479 8.50 -11.51 -8.75
C TRP A 479 9.59 -11.40 -7.70
N LEU A 480 9.30 -11.94 -6.53
CA LEU A 480 10.30 -12.34 -5.56
C LEU A 480 10.29 -13.87 -5.44
N PRO A 481 11.12 -14.57 -6.22
CA PRO A 481 11.31 -16.01 -6.05
C PRO A 481 11.78 -16.32 -4.63
N VAL A 482 11.21 -17.34 -4.01
CA VAL A 482 11.50 -17.72 -2.62
C VAL A 482 11.61 -19.24 -2.48
N VAL A 483 12.52 -19.66 -1.62
CA VAL A 483 12.59 -21.03 -1.10
C VAL A 483 12.67 -21.00 0.42
N ARG A 484 11.93 -21.90 1.07
CA ARG A 484 12.00 -22.13 2.52
C ARG A 484 12.67 -23.47 2.76
N MET A 485 13.83 -23.47 3.40
CA MET A 485 14.61 -24.68 3.63
C MET A 485 14.93 -24.87 5.10
N LYS A 486 15.15 -26.13 5.53
CA LYS A 486 15.79 -26.42 6.82
C LYS A 486 17.31 -26.28 6.68
N ASN A 487 17.95 -25.59 7.62
CA ASN A 487 19.40 -25.53 7.72
C ASN A 487 19.95 -26.77 8.44
N GLY A 488 21.28 -26.89 8.51
CA GLY A 488 21.96 -28.02 9.16
C GLY A 488 21.62 -28.18 10.65
N ASP A 489 21.18 -27.10 11.29
CA ASP A 489 20.75 -27.07 12.70
C ASP A 489 19.24 -27.31 12.86
N GLY A 490 18.53 -27.64 11.78
CA GLY A 490 17.10 -27.89 11.74
C GLY A 490 16.21 -26.64 11.80
N LYS A 491 16.79 -25.43 11.80
CA LYS A 491 16.03 -24.18 11.72
C LYS A 491 15.62 -23.88 10.28
N GLU A 492 14.48 -23.24 10.13
CA GLU A 492 13.99 -22.86 8.81
C GLU A 492 14.50 -21.48 8.42
N GLU A 493 15.01 -21.38 7.20
CA GLU A 493 15.52 -20.15 6.61
C GLU A 493 14.83 -19.89 5.27
N LEU A 494 14.63 -18.61 4.97
CA LEU A 494 14.04 -18.12 3.73
C LEU A 494 15.14 -17.52 2.88
N TYR A 495 15.27 -18.04 1.66
CA TYR A 495 16.15 -17.48 0.65
C TYR A 495 15.32 -16.93 -0.49
N VAL A 496 15.72 -15.77 -1.01
CA VAL A 496 15.07 -15.12 -2.14
C VAL A 496 16.02 -14.97 -3.31
N GLY A 497 15.49 -15.12 -4.51
CA GLY A 497 16.23 -15.02 -5.77
C GLY A 497 16.19 -13.60 -6.31
N VAL A 498 17.35 -13.06 -6.65
CA VAL A 498 17.54 -11.73 -7.25
C VAL A 498 18.18 -11.89 -8.61
N GLU A 499 17.70 -11.14 -9.60
CA GLU A 499 18.29 -11.07 -10.93
C GLU A 499 19.40 -10.01 -10.94
N VAL A 500 20.56 -10.34 -11.50
CA VAL A 500 21.59 -9.34 -11.83
C VAL A 500 21.61 -9.22 -13.34
N ARG A 501 21.34 -8.01 -13.86
CA ARG A 501 21.23 -7.78 -15.30
C ARG A 501 21.84 -6.46 -15.72
N HIS A 502 22.20 -6.38 -17.01
CA HIS A 502 22.65 -5.14 -17.63
C HIS A 502 21.46 -4.30 -18.10
N LEU A 503 21.48 -2.99 -17.80
CA LEU A 503 20.42 -2.04 -18.14
C LEU A 503 21.01 -0.73 -18.69
N GLY A 504 20.57 -0.32 -19.88
CA GLY A 504 20.98 0.92 -20.52
C GLY A 504 20.71 2.19 -19.68
N PRO A 505 19.52 2.36 -19.07
CA PRO A 505 19.23 3.53 -18.23
C PRO A 505 20.16 3.68 -17.03
N VAL A 506 20.55 2.55 -16.42
CA VAL A 506 21.47 2.52 -15.27
C VAL A 506 22.87 2.92 -15.73
N GLN A 507 23.31 2.41 -16.89
CA GLN A 507 24.59 2.76 -17.50
C GLN A 507 24.68 4.25 -17.81
N GLU A 508 23.64 4.83 -18.41
CA GLU A 508 23.56 6.25 -18.73
C GLU A 508 23.73 7.12 -17.47
N LYS A 509 23.09 6.73 -16.36
CA LYS A 509 23.07 7.52 -15.11
C LYS A 509 24.30 7.32 -14.23
N THR A 510 24.94 6.15 -14.28
CA THR A 510 25.99 5.77 -13.31
C THR A 510 27.32 5.39 -13.94
N GLY A 511 27.37 5.21 -15.26
CA GLY A 511 28.50 4.62 -15.96
C GLY A 511 28.63 3.10 -15.77
N ASN A 512 27.68 2.45 -15.08
CA ASN A 512 27.61 1.00 -14.86
C ASN A 512 26.27 0.46 -15.35
N SER A 513 26.27 -0.59 -16.17
CA SER A 513 25.03 -1.22 -16.64
C SER A 513 24.45 -2.24 -15.65
N LEU A 514 25.27 -2.78 -14.74
CA LEU A 514 24.82 -3.84 -13.83
C LEU A 514 23.89 -3.32 -12.73
N LEU A 515 22.76 -3.98 -12.55
CA LEU A 515 21.80 -3.74 -11.48
C LEU A 515 21.26 -5.06 -10.90
N ALA A 516 21.20 -5.15 -9.57
CA ALA A 516 20.43 -6.17 -8.87
C ALA A 516 18.95 -5.74 -8.82
N THR A 517 18.06 -6.56 -9.37
CA THR A 517 16.64 -6.26 -9.58
C THR A 517 15.77 -7.46 -9.23
N ALA A 518 14.50 -7.19 -8.95
CA ALA A 518 13.51 -8.25 -8.96
C ALA A 518 13.29 -8.77 -10.39
N PRO A 519 13.18 -10.11 -10.61
CA PRO A 519 12.69 -10.65 -11.86
C PRO A 519 11.36 -10.04 -12.26
N PHE A 520 11.26 -9.65 -13.53
CA PHE A 520 10.20 -8.76 -13.96
C PHE A 520 9.70 -9.13 -15.37
N PHE A 521 8.37 -9.19 -15.53
CA PHE A 521 7.72 -9.68 -16.74
C PHE A 521 6.69 -8.70 -17.29
N LEU A 522 6.76 -8.45 -18.60
CA LEU A 522 5.69 -7.79 -19.35
C LEU A 522 4.67 -8.83 -19.81
N LEU A 523 3.41 -8.44 -19.85
CA LEU A 523 2.32 -9.37 -20.10
C LEU A 523 1.71 -9.15 -21.48
N PRO A 524 1.45 -10.22 -22.26
CA PRO A 524 0.68 -10.10 -23.50
C PRO A 524 -0.74 -9.58 -23.24
N LYS A 525 -1.32 -8.89 -24.23
CA LYS A 525 -2.73 -8.46 -24.20
C LYS A 525 -3.66 -9.66 -24.36
N GLY A 526 -4.81 -9.59 -23.70
CA GLY A 526 -5.93 -10.50 -23.95
C GLY A 526 -5.79 -11.89 -23.37
N LEU A 527 -4.76 -12.16 -22.56
CA LEU A 527 -4.68 -13.42 -21.82
C LEU A 527 -5.66 -13.40 -20.65
N SER A 528 -6.34 -14.52 -20.42
CA SER A 528 -7.02 -14.81 -19.16
C SER A 528 -5.99 -15.04 -18.06
N LEU A 529 -6.42 -14.99 -16.80
CA LEU A 529 -5.55 -15.22 -15.65
C LEU A 529 -4.78 -16.56 -15.73
N GLU A 530 -5.47 -17.64 -16.11
CA GLU A 530 -4.84 -18.96 -16.21
C GLU A 530 -3.75 -19.00 -17.29
N GLU A 531 -4.01 -18.35 -18.43
CA GLU A 531 -3.04 -18.20 -19.52
C GLU A 531 -1.87 -17.31 -19.12
N GLU A 532 -2.12 -16.25 -18.36
CA GLU A 532 -1.10 -15.37 -17.80
C GLU A 532 -0.16 -16.14 -16.86
N ASN A 533 -0.72 -16.92 -15.93
CA ASN A 533 0.07 -17.75 -15.01
C ASN A 533 0.88 -18.80 -15.76
N THR A 534 0.28 -19.43 -16.78
CA THR A 534 0.97 -20.41 -17.64
C THR A 534 2.11 -19.75 -18.42
N TYR A 535 1.87 -18.57 -18.99
CA TYR A 535 2.88 -17.77 -19.69
C TYR A 535 4.05 -17.44 -18.78
N LEU A 536 3.79 -16.93 -17.58
CA LEU A 536 4.82 -16.54 -16.63
C LEU A 536 5.66 -17.73 -16.16
N LYS A 537 5.04 -18.88 -15.85
CA LYS A 537 5.78 -20.10 -15.48
C LYS A 537 6.70 -20.57 -16.59
N LYS A 538 6.24 -20.57 -17.84
CA LYS A 538 7.08 -20.91 -19.00
C LYS A 538 8.22 -19.91 -19.17
N LYS A 539 7.93 -18.61 -19.04
CA LYS A 539 8.93 -17.56 -19.19
C LYS A 539 10.01 -17.64 -18.10
N ALA A 540 9.62 -17.91 -16.86
CA ALA A 540 10.56 -18.10 -15.76
C ALA A 540 11.43 -19.35 -15.90
N ALA A 541 10.88 -20.46 -16.40
CA ALA A 541 11.66 -21.66 -16.70
C ALA A 541 12.70 -21.40 -17.82
N ILE A 542 12.38 -20.55 -18.80
CA ILE A 542 13.28 -20.21 -19.91
C ILE A 542 14.35 -19.20 -19.46
N ASP A 543 13.94 -18.13 -18.79
CA ASP A 543 14.81 -16.99 -18.48
C ASP A 543 15.69 -17.24 -17.25
N PHE A 544 15.18 -18.02 -16.29
CA PHE A 544 15.81 -18.20 -14.98
C PHE A 544 16.05 -19.65 -14.59
N GLU A 545 15.58 -20.63 -15.36
CA GLU A 545 15.68 -22.06 -15.04
C GLU A 545 15.03 -22.42 -13.68
N ILE A 546 13.95 -21.72 -13.32
CA ILE A 546 13.18 -21.97 -12.08
C ILE A 546 11.85 -22.68 -12.35
N ASP A 547 11.52 -23.63 -11.46
CA ASP A 547 10.25 -24.34 -11.44
C ASP A 547 9.35 -23.77 -10.34
N VAL A 548 8.23 -23.18 -10.75
CA VAL A 548 7.29 -22.50 -9.85
C VAL A 548 6.32 -23.50 -9.22
N ILE A 549 6.32 -23.58 -7.88
CA ILE A 549 5.35 -24.34 -7.08
C ILE A 549 4.05 -23.54 -6.97
N GLN A 550 4.13 -22.30 -6.48
CA GLN A 550 2.98 -21.42 -6.31
C GLN A 550 3.35 -19.94 -6.47
N GLN A 551 2.36 -19.14 -6.83
CA GLN A 551 2.43 -17.69 -6.94
C GLN A 551 1.45 -17.10 -5.93
N VAL A 552 1.93 -16.18 -5.10
CA VAL A 552 1.14 -15.53 -4.06
C VAL A 552 1.25 -14.02 -4.23
N PRO A 553 0.12 -13.30 -4.40
CA PRO A 553 0.15 -11.85 -4.47
C PRO A 553 0.70 -11.24 -3.19
N LEU A 554 1.58 -10.25 -3.35
CA LEU A 554 2.13 -9.46 -2.25
C LEU A 554 1.43 -8.10 -2.19
N GLY A 555 0.12 -8.10 -1.97
CA GLY A 555 -0.64 -6.87 -1.89
C GLY A 555 -0.95 -6.25 -3.26
N ALA A 556 -1.57 -5.08 -3.24
CA ALA A 556 -2.14 -4.44 -4.40
C ALA A 556 -1.08 -3.99 -5.40
N GLN A 557 -1.56 -3.87 -6.64
CA GLN A 557 -0.81 -3.27 -7.72
C GLN A 557 -0.47 -1.80 -7.41
N TYR A 558 0.61 -1.31 -8.02
CA TYR A 558 1.02 0.09 -7.92
C TYR A 558 1.59 0.57 -9.25
N ALA A 559 1.71 1.88 -9.38
CA ALA A 559 2.33 2.53 -10.52
C ALA A 559 3.75 3.03 -10.16
N PRO A 560 4.79 2.59 -10.87
CA PRO A 560 6.16 3.03 -10.60
C PRO A 560 6.39 4.46 -11.14
N ARG A 561 5.68 4.83 -12.21
CA ARG A 561 5.87 6.06 -12.99
C ARG A 561 4.53 6.67 -13.42
N PRO A 562 3.69 7.14 -12.47
CA PRO A 562 2.32 7.58 -12.73
C PRO A 562 2.18 8.87 -13.58
N ASN A 563 3.29 9.43 -14.07
CA ASN A 563 3.35 10.72 -14.79
C ASN A 563 3.74 10.62 -16.26
N ALA A 564 4.28 9.48 -16.67
CA ALA A 564 4.79 9.29 -18.02
C ALA A 564 4.37 7.94 -18.61
N LEU A 565 4.16 6.96 -17.73
CA LEU A 565 3.88 5.58 -18.07
C LEU A 565 2.55 5.13 -17.47
N ARG A 566 1.86 4.27 -18.22
CA ARG A 566 0.63 3.61 -17.75
C ARG A 566 0.87 2.24 -17.14
N ASP A 567 2.15 1.94 -16.98
CA ASP A 567 2.65 0.68 -16.51
C ASP A 567 2.14 0.43 -15.08
N VAL A 568 1.46 -0.71 -14.88
CA VAL A 568 0.93 -1.14 -13.58
C VAL A 568 1.65 -2.42 -13.18
N LEU A 569 2.24 -2.42 -11.98
CA LEU A 569 3.01 -3.55 -11.47
C LEU A 569 2.21 -4.35 -10.46
N TYR A 570 2.20 -5.65 -10.65
CA TYR A 570 1.64 -6.66 -9.75
C TYR A 570 2.80 -7.32 -8.98
N PRO A 571 2.93 -7.07 -7.67
CA PRO A 571 3.96 -7.70 -6.86
C PRO A 571 3.55 -9.11 -6.44
N GLU A 572 4.42 -10.09 -6.64
CA GLU A 572 4.17 -11.49 -6.29
C GLU A 572 5.36 -12.14 -5.58
N LEU A 573 5.07 -12.95 -4.58
CA LEU A 573 5.98 -13.92 -3.99
C LEU A 573 5.83 -15.24 -4.75
N VAL A 574 6.94 -15.81 -5.21
CA VAL A 574 6.90 -17.02 -6.04
C VAL A 574 7.68 -18.13 -5.39
N GLU A 575 6.97 -19.11 -4.84
CA GLU A 575 7.63 -20.29 -4.29
C GLU A 575 8.16 -21.15 -5.44
N VAL A 576 9.44 -21.50 -5.38
CA VAL A 576 10.09 -22.37 -6.37
C VAL A 576 10.63 -23.63 -5.71
N THR A 577 10.92 -24.64 -6.53
CA THR A 577 11.62 -25.84 -6.04
C THR A 577 13.08 -25.53 -5.73
N VAL A 578 13.59 -26.10 -4.65
CA VAL A 578 15.01 -25.97 -4.27
C VAL A 578 15.93 -26.58 -5.34
N GLU A 579 15.48 -27.63 -6.03
CA GLU A 579 16.21 -28.27 -7.12
C GLU A 579 16.41 -27.33 -8.31
N SER A 580 15.38 -26.56 -8.69
CA SER A 580 15.50 -25.58 -9.76
C SER A 580 16.28 -24.34 -9.29
N ALA A 581 16.04 -23.88 -8.07
CA ALA A 581 16.80 -22.79 -7.44
C ALA A 581 18.31 -23.07 -7.40
N SER A 582 18.74 -24.31 -7.13
CA SER A 582 20.16 -24.68 -7.10
C SER A 582 20.87 -24.61 -8.46
N ARG A 583 20.11 -24.60 -9.55
CA ARG A 583 20.59 -24.57 -10.94
C ARG A 583 20.26 -23.26 -11.64
N SER A 584 19.48 -22.39 -11.02
CA SER A 584 18.99 -21.17 -11.63
C SER A 584 20.11 -20.16 -11.89
N SER A 585 19.85 -19.25 -12.82
CA SER A 585 20.72 -18.08 -13.07
C SER A 585 20.56 -16.99 -12.00
N LEU A 586 19.62 -17.15 -11.06
CA LEU A 586 19.37 -16.20 -9.99
C LEU A 586 20.43 -16.27 -8.90
N HIS A 587 20.64 -15.13 -8.27
CA HIS A 587 21.46 -15.01 -7.08
C HIS A 587 20.58 -15.14 -5.82
N TRP A 588 20.89 -16.10 -4.96
CA TRP A 588 20.08 -16.39 -3.78
C TRP A 588 20.65 -15.70 -2.54
N MET A 589 19.83 -15.12 -1.68
CA MET A 589 20.28 -14.55 -0.40
C MET A 589 19.21 -14.69 0.68
N PRO A 590 19.57 -14.64 1.98
CA PRO A 590 18.60 -14.61 3.06
C PRO A 590 17.63 -13.43 2.91
N LEU A 591 16.32 -13.68 3.07
CA LEU A 591 15.31 -12.61 3.01
C LEU A 591 15.58 -11.52 4.05
N ASP A 592 15.99 -11.91 5.25
CA ASP A 592 16.28 -10.96 6.34
C ASP A 592 17.46 -10.03 5.96
N GLU A 593 18.50 -10.56 5.29
CA GLU A 593 19.63 -9.75 4.81
C GLU A 593 19.18 -8.75 3.75
N LEU A 594 18.40 -9.21 2.76
CA LEU A 594 17.85 -8.32 1.72
C LEU A 594 16.99 -7.22 2.33
N PHE A 595 16.15 -7.55 3.31
CA PHE A 595 15.29 -6.57 3.98
C PHE A 595 16.12 -5.54 4.75
N GLU A 596 17.03 -5.97 5.63
CA GLU A 596 17.87 -5.07 6.45
C GLU A 596 18.73 -4.13 5.59
N ARG A 597 19.21 -4.62 4.44
CA ARG A 597 20.05 -3.86 3.51
C ARG A 597 19.29 -3.29 2.32
N ARG A 598 17.96 -3.33 2.31
CA ARG A 598 17.13 -2.94 1.14
C ARG A 598 17.42 -1.53 0.64
N LYS A 599 17.74 -0.59 1.54
CA LYS A 599 18.03 0.81 1.21
C LYS A 599 19.28 1.00 0.33
N ASP A 600 20.16 0.01 0.31
CA ASP A 600 21.36 0.00 -0.52
C ASP A 600 21.08 -0.53 -1.94
N MET A 601 19.92 -1.17 -2.14
CA MET A 601 19.48 -1.64 -3.46
C MET A 601 18.94 -0.47 -4.27
N LEU A 602 19.35 -0.37 -5.53
CA LEU A 602 18.93 0.72 -6.40
C LEU A 602 17.62 0.43 -7.17
N ASP A 603 17.10 -0.80 -7.13
CA ASP A 603 15.78 -1.13 -7.72
C ASP A 603 14.64 -0.92 -6.73
N LEU A 604 13.72 0.01 -7.05
CA LEU A 604 12.53 0.28 -6.23
C LEU A 604 11.65 -0.97 -6.05
N GLN A 605 11.54 -1.82 -7.08
CA GLN A 605 10.64 -2.97 -7.06
C GLN A 605 11.13 -4.03 -6.09
N LEU A 606 12.44 -4.31 -6.12
CA LEU A 606 13.10 -5.18 -5.16
C LEU A 606 12.92 -4.70 -3.71
N GLN A 607 13.04 -3.39 -3.45
CA GLN A 607 12.82 -2.85 -2.10
C GLN A 607 11.39 -3.09 -1.60
N ILE A 608 10.38 -2.84 -2.45
CA ILE A 608 8.96 -3.05 -2.12
C ILE A 608 8.70 -4.53 -1.86
N LEU A 609 9.13 -5.40 -2.78
CA LEU A 609 8.93 -6.84 -2.66
C LEU A 609 9.57 -7.40 -1.39
N ALA A 610 10.80 -6.99 -1.06
CA ALA A 610 11.47 -7.42 0.17
C ALA A 610 10.70 -6.98 1.43
N GLY A 611 10.20 -5.74 1.46
CA GLY A 611 9.40 -5.22 2.56
C GLY A 611 8.08 -5.97 2.73
N ARG A 612 7.31 -6.12 1.65
CA ARG A 612 6.02 -6.83 1.66
C ARG A 612 6.18 -8.32 1.99
N ALA A 613 7.17 -9.00 1.41
CA ALA A 613 7.42 -10.41 1.71
C ALA A 613 7.80 -10.63 3.17
N SER A 614 8.67 -9.77 3.72
CA SER A 614 9.07 -9.84 5.14
C SER A 614 7.88 -9.62 6.06
N TRP A 615 6.96 -8.72 5.71
CA TRP A 615 5.73 -8.51 6.46
C TRP A 615 4.78 -9.72 6.37
N ALA A 616 4.49 -10.17 5.15
CA ALA A 616 3.55 -11.25 4.86
C ALA A 616 3.98 -12.59 5.50
N LEU A 617 5.28 -12.86 5.53
CA LEU A 617 5.87 -14.06 6.14
C LEU A 617 6.15 -13.89 7.64
N GLY A 618 5.76 -12.77 8.24
CA GLY A 618 5.88 -12.53 9.69
C GLY A 618 7.32 -12.31 10.19
N ARG A 619 8.25 -11.94 9.30
CA ARG A 619 9.67 -11.65 9.65
C ARG A 619 9.85 -10.31 10.35
N LEU A 620 8.91 -9.37 10.19
CA LEU A 620 8.95 -8.03 10.79
C LEU A 620 8.30 -7.97 12.19
N ARG A 621 8.10 -9.11 12.86
CA ARG A 621 7.63 -9.14 14.23
C ARG A 621 8.81 -8.99 15.19
N ARG A 622 9.10 -7.76 15.61
CA ARG A 622 9.79 -7.48 16.86
C ARG A 622 8.86 -6.65 17.74
N VAL A 623 8.20 -7.34 18.69
CA VAL A 623 7.89 -6.92 20.07
C VAL A 623 7.70 -8.19 20.88
#